data_AF-A0A558C1J7-F1
#
_entry.id   AF-A0A558C1J7-F1
#
_cell.length_a   1.000
_cell.length_b   1.000
_cell.length_c   1.000
_cell.angle_alpha   90.00
_cell.angle_beta   90.00
_cell.angle_gamma   90.00
#
_symmetry.space_group_name_H-M   'P 1'
#
loop_
_entity.id
_entity.type
_entity.pdbx_description
1 polymer ?
#
loop_
_entity_poly.entity_id
_entity_poly.type
_entity_poly.pdbx_seq_one_letter_code
_entity_poly.pdbx_strand_id
1 'polypeptide(L)'
;MSFPAPIALRWLAPAMALGLALLPSCFTNKQHQGERLYVQHCSGCHGEQGEGLGRLIPPLAGSDYLAQHRDQLACIVRQGLRGPIVVNGVSYNQVMLGVQDTVTHRHLSPAQITNLLNYIEGHWGNHPGPAGSRTIAGTETELRACGER
;
A
#
# COMPACT_ATOMS: atom_id res chain seq x y z
N MET A 1 16.42 -29.22 -80.85
CA MET A 1 16.18 -27.92 -80.18
C MET A 1 16.25 -28.18 -78.69
N SER A 2 17.39 -27.80 -78.09
CA SER A 2 17.75 -28.10 -76.71
C SER A 2 17.22 -27.00 -75.80
N PHE A 3 16.43 -27.35 -74.78
CA PHE A 3 16.11 -26.45 -73.67
C PHE A 3 16.89 -26.91 -72.45
N PRO A 4 17.75 -26.06 -71.85
CA PRO A 4 18.30 -26.33 -70.54
C PRO A 4 17.30 -25.89 -69.45
N ALA A 5 17.10 -26.75 -68.45
CA ALA A 5 16.71 -26.31 -67.11
C ALA A 5 17.95 -25.70 -66.44
N PRO A 6 17.79 -24.79 -65.46
CA PRO A 6 17.93 -25.30 -64.09
C PRO A 6 17.05 -24.62 -63.02
N ILE A 7 16.68 -25.44 -62.03
CA ILE A 7 16.92 -25.23 -60.58
C ILE A 7 16.58 -23.84 -60.03
N ALA A 8 15.55 -23.76 -59.18
CA ALA A 8 15.77 -23.55 -57.74
C ALA A 8 14.44 -23.41 -57.00
N LEU A 9 14.10 -24.49 -56.32
CA LEU A 9 13.32 -24.50 -55.10
C LEU A 9 13.85 -23.44 -54.12
N ARG A 10 13.00 -22.51 -53.67
CA ARG A 10 12.95 -22.10 -52.26
C ARG A 10 11.78 -21.16 -52.00
N TRP A 11 10.80 -21.74 -51.32
CA TRP A 11 9.72 -21.09 -50.60
C TRP A 11 10.31 -20.02 -49.66
N LEU A 12 10.14 -18.75 -50.01
CA LEU A 12 10.33 -17.66 -49.06
C LEU A 12 9.07 -17.60 -48.19
N ALA A 13 9.08 -18.39 -47.12
CA ALA A 13 8.19 -18.19 -46.00
C ALA A 13 8.43 -16.77 -45.44
N PRO A 14 7.38 -16.04 -45.03
CA PRO A 14 7.50 -14.67 -44.56
C PRO A 14 8.37 -14.65 -43.30
N ALA A 15 9.40 -13.80 -43.33
CA ALA A 15 10.26 -13.54 -42.20
C ALA A 15 9.42 -13.08 -41.00
N MET A 16 9.22 -14.00 -40.07
CA MET A 16 9.25 -13.79 -38.63
C MET A 16 8.88 -12.37 -38.16
N ALA A 17 7.61 -12.21 -37.82
CA ALA A 17 7.13 -11.25 -36.84
C ALA A 17 7.76 -11.54 -35.46
N LEU A 18 9.04 -11.18 -35.28
CA LEU A 18 9.78 -11.35 -34.03
C LEU A 18 10.18 -9.97 -33.48
N GLY A 19 9.19 -9.21 -33.01
CA GLY A 19 9.42 -7.86 -32.50
C GLY A 19 8.42 -7.39 -31.43
N LEU A 20 7.72 -8.31 -30.76
CA LEU A 20 6.67 -7.94 -29.80
C LEU A 20 6.62 -8.88 -28.57
N ALA A 21 7.78 -9.23 -28.00
CA ALA A 21 7.83 -10.19 -26.87
C ALA A 21 8.74 -9.77 -25.69
N LEU A 22 8.95 -8.46 -25.45
CA LEU A 22 9.79 -7.97 -24.34
C LEU A 22 9.07 -7.07 -23.31
N LEU A 23 7.74 -7.09 -23.23
CA LEU A 23 6.99 -6.22 -22.29
C LEU A 23 6.00 -6.94 -21.34
N PRO A 24 6.40 -7.89 -20.46
CA PRO A 24 5.50 -8.29 -19.38
C PRO A 24 5.97 -7.93 -17.96
N SER A 25 7.04 -7.15 -17.77
CA SER A 25 7.55 -6.89 -16.41
C SER A 25 6.98 -5.63 -15.71
N CYS A 26 6.16 -4.82 -16.37
CA CYS A 26 5.65 -3.57 -15.76
C CYS A 26 4.40 -3.75 -14.88
N PHE A 27 3.79 -4.94 -14.83
CA PHE A 27 2.55 -5.18 -14.09
C PHE A 27 2.71 -6.32 -13.08
N THR A 28 3.56 -6.15 -12.07
CA THR A 28 3.53 -7.09 -10.94
C THR A 28 3.78 -6.39 -9.61
N ASN A 29 2.92 -6.72 -8.64
CA ASN A 29 3.09 -6.48 -7.20
C ASN A 29 2.60 -5.15 -6.57
N LYS A 30 1.45 -4.60 -7.00
CA LYS A 30 0.70 -3.60 -6.18
C LYS A 30 -0.33 -4.23 -5.24
N GLN A 31 -0.88 -5.40 -5.55
CA GLN A 31 -2.03 -5.97 -4.82
C GLN A 31 -1.75 -6.29 -3.34
N HIS A 32 -0.49 -6.56 -2.98
CA HIS A 32 -0.10 -6.84 -1.59
C HIS A 32 0.79 -5.75 -0.98
N GLN A 33 0.85 -4.54 -1.58
CA GLN A 33 1.74 -3.51 -1.06
C GLN A 33 1.34 -3.06 0.36
N GLY A 34 0.04 -2.91 0.63
CA GLY A 34 -0.44 -2.50 1.95
C GLY A 34 -0.06 -3.47 3.07
N GLU A 35 -0.26 -4.77 2.82
CA GLU A 35 0.13 -5.86 3.72
C GLU A 35 1.65 -5.86 3.97
N ARG A 36 2.46 -5.77 2.91
CA ARG A 36 3.93 -5.71 3.05
C ARG A 36 4.37 -4.51 3.88
N LEU A 37 3.78 -3.34 3.65
CA LEU A 37 4.07 -2.14 4.44
C LEU A 37 3.65 -2.34 5.91
N TYR A 38 2.51 -2.99 6.16
CA TYR A 38 2.06 -3.28 7.52
C TYR A 38 3.04 -4.19 8.26
N VAL A 39 3.44 -5.30 7.66
CA VAL A 39 4.42 -6.24 8.25
C VAL A 39 5.76 -5.56 8.50
N GLN A 40 6.17 -4.67 7.60
CA GLN A 40 7.45 -3.99 7.69
C GLN A 40 7.49 -2.87 8.75
N HIS A 41 6.39 -2.15 8.94
CA HIS A 41 6.39 -0.89 9.69
C HIS A 41 5.45 -0.87 10.91
N CYS A 42 4.47 -1.76 10.97
CA CYS A 42 3.37 -1.65 11.94
C CYS A 42 3.29 -2.86 12.86
N SER A 43 3.46 -4.07 12.33
CA SER A 43 3.20 -5.31 13.08
C SER A 43 4.09 -5.50 14.31
N GLY A 44 5.32 -4.97 14.27
CA GLY A 44 6.24 -5.03 15.43
C GLY A 44 5.71 -4.33 16.69
N CYS A 45 4.81 -3.35 16.54
CA CYS A 45 4.16 -2.69 17.67
C CYS A 45 2.69 -3.09 17.80
N HIS A 46 1.95 -3.13 16.69
CA HIS A 46 0.50 -3.36 16.69
C HIS A 46 0.11 -4.85 16.61
N GLY A 47 1.07 -5.77 16.56
CA GLY A 47 0.83 -7.21 16.42
C GLY A 47 0.67 -7.64 14.96
N GLU A 48 0.72 -8.94 14.70
CA GLU A 48 0.54 -9.46 13.33
C GLU A 48 -0.91 -9.35 12.85
N GLN A 49 -1.85 -9.36 13.80
CA GLN A 49 -3.29 -9.30 13.55
C GLN A 49 -3.90 -7.98 14.04
N GLY A 50 -3.09 -6.94 14.27
CA GLY A 50 -3.58 -5.66 14.77
C GLY A 50 -4.11 -5.70 16.20
N GLU A 51 -3.79 -6.72 16.98
CA GLU A 51 -4.28 -6.94 18.34
C GLU A 51 -3.70 -5.96 19.38
N GLY A 52 -2.64 -5.23 19.03
CA GLY A 52 -1.95 -4.32 19.94
C GLY A 52 -1.18 -5.05 21.04
N LEU A 53 -0.85 -4.31 22.11
CA LEU A 53 -0.12 -4.87 23.25
C LEU A 53 -0.69 -4.33 24.57
N GLY A 54 -1.74 -5.00 25.07
CA GLY A 54 -2.38 -4.67 26.35
C GLY A 54 -2.78 -3.20 26.42
N ARG A 55 -2.28 -2.47 27.44
CA ARG A 55 -2.50 -1.03 27.62
C ARG A 55 -1.35 -0.16 27.09
N LEU A 56 -0.38 -0.76 26.41
CA LEU A 56 0.80 -0.05 25.91
C LEU A 56 0.59 0.41 24.47
N ILE A 57 0.18 -0.51 23.59
CA ILE A 57 -0.05 -0.22 22.17
C ILE A 57 -1.52 -0.49 21.83
N PRO A 58 -2.24 0.48 21.25
CA PRO A 58 -3.64 0.29 20.92
C PRO A 58 -3.83 -0.76 19.80
N PRO A 59 -4.93 -1.53 19.84
CA PRO A 59 -5.29 -2.41 18.76
C PRO A 59 -5.72 -1.60 17.53
N LEU A 60 -5.34 -2.09 16.36
CA LEU A 60 -5.89 -1.67 15.07
C LEU A 60 -7.06 -2.58 14.66
N ALA A 61 -7.14 -3.81 15.17
CA ALA A 61 -8.24 -4.72 14.96
C ALA A 61 -9.52 -4.24 15.66
N GLY A 62 -10.62 -4.20 14.92
CA GLY A 62 -11.92 -3.74 15.43
C GLY A 62 -11.85 -2.39 16.13
N SER A 63 -11.02 -1.47 15.64
CA SER A 63 -10.73 -0.20 16.32
C SER A 63 -11.78 0.85 15.99
N ASP A 64 -12.52 1.30 17.00
CA ASP A 64 -13.45 2.43 16.89
C ASP A 64 -12.74 3.71 16.43
N TYR A 65 -11.52 3.92 16.91
CA TYR A 65 -10.68 5.08 16.62
C TYR A 65 -10.40 5.22 15.13
N LEU A 66 -10.16 4.13 14.41
CA LEU A 66 -9.94 4.16 12.95
C LEU A 66 -11.17 4.71 12.21
N ALA A 67 -12.36 4.32 12.63
CA ALA A 67 -13.61 4.77 12.01
C ALA A 67 -13.93 6.23 12.37
N GLN A 68 -13.66 6.65 13.60
CA GLN A 68 -13.99 7.99 14.11
C GLN A 68 -13.00 9.07 13.65
N HIS A 69 -11.74 8.72 13.43
CA HIS A 69 -10.65 9.65 13.10
C HIS A 69 -10.09 9.42 11.69
N ARG A 70 -10.96 8.99 10.78
CA ARG A 70 -10.59 8.56 9.43
C ARG A 70 -9.81 9.64 8.66
N ASP A 71 -10.15 10.89 8.86
CA ASP A 71 -9.54 12.09 8.26
C ASP A 71 -8.19 12.50 8.89
N GLN A 72 -7.69 11.74 9.86
CA GLN A 72 -6.42 12.02 10.54
C GLN A 72 -5.39 10.89 10.37
N LEU A 73 -5.81 9.72 9.91
CA LEU A 73 -4.97 8.51 9.88
C LEU A 73 -3.73 8.65 8.98
N ALA A 74 -3.84 9.30 7.83
CA ALA A 74 -2.69 9.52 6.95
C ALA A 74 -1.63 10.41 7.62
N CYS A 75 -2.09 11.43 8.36
CA CYS A 75 -1.22 12.31 9.13
C CYS A 75 -0.59 11.60 10.32
N ILE A 76 -1.33 10.73 11.01
CA ILE A 76 -0.80 9.86 12.07
C ILE A 76 0.28 8.93 11.52
N VAL A 77 0.04 8.28 10.38
CA VAL A 77 1.07 7.43 9.74
C VAL A 77 2.31 8.23 9.39
N ARG A 78 2.17 9.46 8.88
CA ARG A 78 3.31 10.29 8.45
C ARG A 78 4.10 10.90 9.61
N GLN A 79 3.40 11.49 10.56
CA GLN A 79 3.97 12.37 11.60
C GLN A 79 4.01 11.69 12.98
N GLY A 80 3.33 10.55 13.14
CA GLY A 80 3.11 9.92 14.43
C GLY A 80 1.98 10.57 15.22
N LEU A 81 1.76 10.04 16.42
CA LEU A 81 0.71 10.47 17.35
C LEU A 81 1.29 10.62 18.75
N ARG A 82 0.87 11.68 19.44
CA ARG A 82 1.25 11.98 20.83
C ARG A 82 0.04 12.51 21.57
N GLY A 83 0.03 12.30 22.89
CA GLY A 83 -1.07 12.72 23.74
C GLY A 83 -2.10 11.62 23.97
N PRO A 84 -3.05 11.87 24.89
CA PRO A 84 -3.99 10.85 25.31
C PRO A 84 -5.03 10.56 24.22
N ILE A 85 -5.27 9.28 23.97
CA ILE A 85 -6.35 8.78 23.11
C ILE A 85 -7.13 7.69 23.83
N VAL A 86 -8.33 7.40 23.32
CA VAL A 86 -9.14 6.27 23.76
C VAL A 86 -9.43 5.40 22.55
N VAL A 87 -9.13 4.11 22.66
CA VAL A 87 -9.42 3.11 21.62
C VAL A 87 -10.17 1.96 22.28
N ASN A 88 -11.37 1.67 21.77
CA ASN A 88 -12.27 0.63 22.30
C ASN A 88 -12.50 0.78 23.82
N GLY A 89 -12.68 2.01 24.29
CA GLY A 89 -12.88 2.35 25.71
C GLY A 89 -11.63 2.26 26.60
N VAL A 90 -10.45 1.94 26.05
CA VAL A 90 -9.17 1.89 26.79
C VAL A 90 -8.33 3.12 26.48
N SER A 91 -7.77 3.76 27.52
CA SER A 91 -6.92 4.94 27.35
C SER A 91 -5.47 4.57 27.07
N TYR A 92 -4.86 5.28 26.12
CA TYR A 92 -3.44 5.19 25.74
C TYR A 92 -2.84 6.59 25.71
N ASN A 93 -1.55 6.71 26.04
CA ASN A 93 -0.82 7.98 25.98
C ASN A 93 0.66 7.76 25.59
N GLN A 94 0.94 6.67 24.88
CA GLN A 94 2.27 6.41 24.35
C GLN A 94 2.49 7.17 23.05
N VAL A 95 3.76 7.40 22.72
CA VAL A 95 4.14 8.05 21.46
C VAL A 95 4.17 7.01 20.35
N MET A 96 3.41 7.24 19.28
CA MET A 96 3.58 6.57 18.00
C MET A 96 4.51 7.41 17.13
N LEU A 97 5.59 6.81 16.62
CA LEU A 97 6.50 7.49 15.70
C LEU A 97 5.93 7.50 14.28
N GLY A 98 6.23 8.54 13.53
CA GLY A 98 5.91 8.61 12.10
C GLY A 98 6.69 7.56 11.31
N VAL A 99 6.03 6.94 10.34
CA VAL A 99 6.60 5.88 9.50
C VAL A 99 7.45 6.48 8.39
N GLN A 100 8.64 5.93 8.23
CA GLN A 100 9.57 6.24 7.15
C GLN A 100 9.87 4.99 6.33
N ASP A 101 10.08 5.18 5.04
CA ASP A 101 10.53 4.16 4.11
C ASP A 101 11.97 3.73 4.47
N THR A 102 12.18 2.43 4.67
CA THR A 102 13.49 1.92 5.16
C THR A 102 14.61 2.02 4.13
N VAL A 103 14.29 2.22 2.85
CA VAL A 103 15.29 2.29 1.78
C VAL A 103 15.67 3.73 1.53
N THR A 104 14.67 4.59 1.33
CA THR A 104 14.85 5.99 0.97
C THR A 104 15.04 6.91 2.17
N HIS A 105 14.71 6.45 3.39
CA HIS A 105 14.73 7.24 4.63
C HIS A 105 13.87 8.51 4.52
N ARG A 106 12.80 8.44 3.72
CA ARG A 106 11.81 9.50 3.53
C ARG A 106 10.46 9.03 4.03
N HIS A 107 9.52 9.96 4.17
CA HIS A 107 8.12 9.59 4.40
C HIS A 107 7.60 8.68 3.29
N LEU A 108 6.71 7.76 3.66
CA LEU A 108 5.95 6.99 2.69
C LEU A 108 5.21 7.94 1.72
N SER A 109 5.22 7.57 0.44
CA SER A 109 4.47 8.28 -0.59
C SER A 109 2.96 8.22 -0.29
N PRO A 110 2.16 9.18 -0.80
CA PRO A 110 0.71 9.15 -0.62
C PRO A 110 0.08 7.83 -1.08
N ALA A 111 0.59 7.23 -2.17
CA ALA A 111 0.15 5.94 -2.66
C ALA A 111 0.45 4.79 -1.70
N GLN A 112 1.65 4.77 -1.08
CA GLN A 112 2.01 3.78 -0.06
C GLN A 112 1.11 3.92 1.18
N ILE A 113 0.88 5.14 1.66
CA ILE A 113 -0.01 5.41 2.80
C ILE A 113 -1.45 4.97 2.47
N THR A 114 -1.94 5.29 1.27
CA THR A 114 -3.28 4.86 0.81
C THR A 114 -3.43 3.34 0.87
N ASN A 115 -2.44 2.61 0.33
CA ASN A 115 -2.47 1.16 0.30
C ASN A 115 -2.36 0.54 1.70
N LEU A 116 -1.52 1.11 2.56
CA LEU A 116 -1.39 0.70 3.95
C LEU A 116 -2.70 0.89 4.72
N LEU A 117 -3.32 2.06 4.63
CA LEU A 117 -4.57 2.35 5.32
C LEU A 117 -5.72 1.50 4.79
N ASN A 118 -5.81 1.26 3.48
CA ASN A 118 -6.80 0.35 2.91
C ASN A 118 -6.62 -1.09 3.41
N TYR A 119 -5.37 -1.55 3.61
CA TYR A 119 -5.12 -2.85 4.23
C TYR A 119 -5.64 -2.88 5.67
N ILE A 120 -5.25 -1.91 6.51
CA ILE A 120 -5.66 -1.82 7.91
C ILE A 120 -7.19 -1.73 8.04
N GLU A 121 -7.83 -0.82 7.30
CA GLU A 121 -9.28 -0.59 7.35
C GLU A 121 -10.09 -1.76 6.77
N GLY A 122 -9.48 -2.61 5.93
CA GLY A 122 -10.12 -3.78 5.31
C GLY A 122 -9.92 -5.09 6.06
N HIS A 123 -9.16 -5.12 7.15
CA HIS A 123 -8.84 -6.33 7.91
C HIS A 123 -9.39 -6.29 9.34
N TRP A 124 -9.44 -7.47 9.97
CA TRP A 124 -9.73 -7.65 11.40
C TRP A 124 -11.05 -7.03 11.88
N GLY A 125 -12.09 -7.10 11.06
CA GLY A 125 -13.41 -6.58 11.39
C GLY A 125 -13.51 -5.05 11.37
N ASN A 126 -12.48 -4.36 10.87
CA ASN A 126 -12.59 -2.94 10.57
C ASN A 126 -13.56 -2.72 9.42
N HIS A 127 -14.31 -1.62 9.52
CA HIS A 127 -15.27 -1.22 8.49
C HIS A 127 -14.98 0.22 8.13
N PRO A 128 -14.57 0.53 6.88
CA PRO A 128 -14.34 1.91 6.43
C PRO A 128 -15.64 2.74 6.34
N GLY A 129 -16.77 2.15 6.72
CA GLY A 129 -18.10 2.76 6.68
C GLY A 129 -18.54 3.08 5.25
N PRO A 130 -19.52 3.99 5.08
CA PRO A 130 -20.05 4.35 3.76
C PRO A 130 -19.03 5.04 2.85
N ALA A 131 -17.92 5.55 3.41
CA ALA A 131 -16.87 6.18 2.62
C ALA A 131 -16.02 5.18 1.82
N GLY A 132 -16.12 3.86 2.06
CA GLY A 132 -15.50 2.83 1.23
C GLY A 132 -13.97 2.90 1.19
N SER A 133 -13.33 2.29 0.19
CA SER A 133 -11.86 2.30 0.06
C SER A 133 -11.30 3.70 -0.20
N ARG A 134 -10.14 4.00 0.39
CA ARG A 134 -9.43 5.27 0.21
C ARG A 134 -8.87 5.41 -1.20
N THR A 135 -8.86 6.65 -1.68
CA THR A 135 -8.19 7.05 -2.92
C THR A 135 -6.87 7.76 -2.62
N ILE A 136 -5.96 7.76 -3.60
CA ILE A 136 -4.68 8.46 -3.48
C ILE A 136 -4.92 9.97 -3.39
N ALA A 137 -5.82 10.52 -4.19
CA ALA A 137 -6.15 11.95 -4.16
C ALA A 137 -6.73 12.39 -2.80
N GLY A 138 -7.58 11.57 -2.18
CA GLY A 138 -8.09 11.83 -0.82
C GLY A 138 -6.96 11.83 0.21
N THR A 139 -6.09 10.82 0.15
CA THR A 139 -4.93 10.73 1.03
C THR A 139 -3.95 11.89 0.82
N GLU A 140 -3.72 12.33 -0.41
CA GLU A 140 -2.91 13.53 -0.70
C GLU A 140 -3.51 14.80 -0.10
N THR A 141 -4.84 14.92 -0.15
CA THR A 141 -5.55 16.07 0.40
C THR A 141 -5.41 16.11 1.91
N GLU A 142 -5.60 14.96 2.58
CA GLU A 142 -5.40 14.79 4.02
C GLU A 142 -3.95 15.16 4.42
N LEU A 143 -2.97 14.63 3.70
CA LEU A 143 -1.54 14.89 3.97
C LEU A 143 -1.14 16.35 3.76
N ARG A 144 -1.76 17.07 2.83
CA ARG A 144 -1.53 18.52 2.66
C ARG A 144 -2.13 19.32 3.81
N ALA A 145 -3.27 18.88 4.35
CA ALA A 145 -3.96 19.58 5.42
C ALA A 145 -3.19 19.56 6.75
N CYS A 146 -2.43 18.50 7.05
CA CYS A 146 -1.62 18.42 8.28
C CYS A 146 -0.24 19.07 8.19
N GLY A 147 0.18 19.58 7.03
CA GLY A 147 1.46 20.25 6.83
C GLY A 147 2.68 19.38 7.13
N GLU A 148 3.84 20.03 7.24
CA GLU A 148 5.07 19.43 7.78
C GLU A 148 5.25 19.95 9.21
N ARG A 149 5.59 19.07 10.16
CA ARG A 149 5.88 19.44 11.56
C ARG A 149 7.37 19.63 11.77
#